data_AF-A0A2N6K7C5-F1
#
_entry.id   AF-A0A2N6K7C5-F1
#
_cell.length_a   1.000
_cell.length_b   1.000
_cell.length_c   1.000
_cell.angle_alpha   90.00
_cell.angle_beta   90.00
_cell.angle_gamma   90.00
#
_symmetry.space_group_name_H-M   'P 1'
#
loop_
_entity.id
_entity.type
_entity.pdbx_description
1 polymer ?
#
loop_
_entity_poly.entity_id
_entity_poly.type
_entity_poly.pdbx_seq_one_letter_code
_entity_poly.pdbx_strand_id
1 'polypeptide(L)'
;MKTFAALLTIIVLVFWIMAVALLSVQNATPVSLQFLGFRSIQLPVGLLLALCASVGMIGMALLQPLWRLTGSEQSYSPRQDDAEFFVDEEDF
;
A
#
# COMPACT_ATOMS: atom_id res chain seq x y z
N MET A 1 11.06 -14.89 5.08
CA MET A 1 9.94 -14.53 4.17
C MET A 1 9.70 -13.02 4.05
N LYS A 2 9.72 -12.24 5.14
CA LYS A 2 9.51 -10.77 5.12
C LYS A 2 10.43 -10.00 4.16
N THR A 3 11.70 -10.40 4.06
CA THR A 3 12.68 -9.78 3.13
C THR A 3 12.33 -10.03 1.66
N PHE A 4 11.94 -11.26 1.30
CA PHE A 4 11.50 -11.59 -0.05
C PHE A 4 10.22 -10.84 -0.45
N ALA A 5 9.25 -10.75 0.46
CA ALA A 5 8.04 -9.96 0.23
C ALA A 5 8.37 -8.48 0.01
N ALA A 6 9.25 -7.89 0.82
CA ALA A 6 9.68 -6.51 0.66
C ALA A 6 10.40 -6.26 -0.69
N LEU A 7 11.26 -7.18 -1.11
CA LEU A 7 11.94 -7.09 -2.42
C LEU A 7 10.93 -7.13 -3.57
N LEU A 8 9.95 -8.05 -3.52
CA LEU A 8 8.89 -8.12 -4.53
C LEU A 8 8.09 -6.82 -4.58
N THR A 9 7.68 -6.29 -3.42
CA THR A 9 6.94 -5.03 -3.35
C THR A 9 7.71 -3.87 -3.99
N ILE A 10 9.01 -3.75 -3.71
CA ILE A 10 9.84 -2.69 -4.31
C ILE A 10 9.94 -2.84 -5.83
N ILE A 11 10.14 -4.07 -6.33
CA ILE A 11 10.21 -4.34 -7.77
C ILE A 11 8.91 -3.91 -8.46
N VAL A 12 7.76 -4.30 -7.89
CA VAL A 12 6.45 -3.92 -8.42
C VAL A 12 6.27 -2.40 -8.39
N LEU A 13 6.65 -1.75 -7.28
CA LEU A 13 6.55 -0.30 -7.14
C LEU A 13 7.40 0.44 -8.18
N VAL A 14 8.66 0.05 -8.36
CA VAL A 14 9.56 0.68 -9.36
C VAL A 14 9.04 0.44 -10.77
N PHE A 15 8.59 -0.77 -11.08
CA PHE A 15 8.02 -1.08 -12.39
C PHE A 15 6.77 -0.23 -12.67
N TRP A 16 5.89 -0.07 -11.67
CA TRP A 16 4.71 0.77 -11.77
C TRP A 16 5.04 2.25 -11.99
N ILE A 17 6.03 2.79 -11.25
CA ILE A 17 6.51 4.17 -11.44
C ILE A 17 7.07 4.37 -12.86
N MET A 18 7.90 3.42 -13.34
CA MET A 18 8.44 3.46 -14.70
C MET A 18 7.34 3.40 -15.77
N ALA A 19 6.33 2.54 -15.57
CA ALA A 19 5.21 2.44 -16.50
C ALA A 19 4.43 3.77 -16.58
N VAL A 20 4.13 4.40 -15.44
CA VAL A 20 3.45 5.71 -15.40
C VAL A 20 4.30 6.78 -16.08
N ALA A 21 5.61 6.81 -15.82
CA ALA A 21 6.52 7.77 -16.44
C ALA A 21 6.61 7.61 -17.97
N LEU A 22 6.75 6.38 -18.46
CA LEU A 22 6.79 6.09 -19.89
C LEU A 22 5.46 6.41 -20.57
N LEU A 23 4.34 6.00 -19.98
CA LEU A 23 3.00 6.35 -20.49
C LEU A 23 2.79 7.86 -20.52
N SER A 24 3.26 8.58 -19.48
CA SER A 24 3.20 10.04 -19.41
C SER A 24 4.00 10.71 -20.53
N VAL A 25 5.25 10.28 -20.76
CA VAL A 25 6.14 10.88 -21.76
C VAL A 25 5.67 10.56 -23.18
N GLN A 26 5.23 9.32 -23.42
CA GLN A 26 4.82 8.87 -24.75
C GLN A 26 3.41 9.34 -25.13
N ASN A 27 2.53 9.55 -24.14
CA ASN A 27 1.17 10.04 -24.36
C ASN A 27 1.03 11.49 -23.88
N ALA A 28 1.82 12.40 -24.44
CA ALA A 28 1.69 13.84 -24.21
C ALA A 28 0.43 14.46 -24.86
N THR A 29 -0.55 13.63 -25.22
CA THR A 29 -1.80 14.07 -25.81
C THR A 29 -2.69 14.70 -24.73
N PRO A 30 -3.30 15.85 -25.00
CA PRO A 30 -4.29 16.42 -24.11
C PRO A 30 -5.56 15.58 -24.13
N VAL A 31 -6.03 15.20 -22.94
CA VAL A 31 -7.30 14.50 -22.73
C VAL A 31 -8.25 15.39 -21.92
N SER A 32 -9.55 15.26 -22.20
CA SER A 32 -10.59 15.95 -21.42
C SER A 32 -11.45 14.91 -20.72
N LEU A 33 -11.66 15.09 -19.43
CA LEU A 33 -12.59 14.28 -18.67
C LEU A 33 -14.01 14.79 -18.91
N GLN A 34 -14.94 13.89 -19.21
CA GLN A 34 -16.35 14.20 -19.30
C GLN A 34 -17.08 13.59 -18.11
N PHE A 35 -17.74 14.41 -17.31
CA PHE A 35 -18.44 13.98 -16.10
C PHE A 35 -19.82 14.61 -16.03
N LEU A 36 -20.87 13.78 -15.91
CA LEU A 36 -22.28 14.21 -15.82
C LEU A 36 -22.70 15.24 -16.89
N GLY A 37 -22.12 15.16 -18.09
CA GLY A 37 -22.39 16.10 -19.19
C GLY A 37 -21.47 17.33 -19.25
N PHE A 38 -20.63 17.55 -18.24
CA PHE A 38 -19.61 18.61 -18.24
C PHE A 38 -18.28 18.11 -18.78
N ARG A 39 -17.54 18.96 -19.49
CA ARG A 39 -16.20 18.67 -20.00
C ARG A 39 -15.15 19.46 -19.22
N SER A 40 -14.14 18.79 -18.69
CA SER A 40 -13.02 19.43 -18.02
C SER A 40 -12.14 20.19 -19.02
N ILE A 41 -11.24 21.02 -18.49
CA ILE A 41 -10.11 21.51 -19.27
C ILE A 41 -9.26 20.34 -19.76
N GLN A 42 -8.54 20.56 -20.85
CA GLN A 42 -7.60 19.59 -21.40
C GLN A 42 -6.42 19.42 -20.43
N LEU A 43 -6.21 18.20 -19.96
CA LEU A 43 -5.11 17.82 -19.09
C LEU A 43 -4.21 16.83 -19.84
N PRO A 44 -2.89 16.92 -19.73
CA PRO A 44 -2.00 15.89 -20.26
C PRO A 44 -2.22 14.57 -19.52
N VAL A 45 -2.18 13.44 -20.24
CA VAL A 45 -2.40 12.10 -19.66
C VAL A 45 -1.49 11.84 -18.46
N GLY A 46 -0.24 12.30 -18.51
CA GLY A 46 0.70 12.21 -17.40
C GLY A 46 0.19 12.82 -16.10
N LEU A 47 -0.42 14.01 -16.17
CA LEU A 47 -0.98 14.67 -15.01
C LEU A 47 -2.20 13.89 -14.47
N LEU A 48 -3.03 13.35 -15.36
CA LEU A 48 -4.17 12.53 -14.96
C LEU A 48 -3.73 11.24 -14.25
N LEU A 49 -2.72 10.55 -14.79
CA LEU A 49 -2.15 9.35 -14.18
C LEU A 49 -1.53 9.64 -12.82
N ALA A 50 -0.78 10.74 -12.70
CA ALA A 50 -0.21 11.18 -11.42
C ALA A 50 -1.30 11.46 -10.38
N LEU A 51 -2.35 12.19 -10.76
CA LEU A 51 -3.49 12.46 -9.86
C LEU A 51 -4.18 11.18 -9.41
N CYS A 52 -4.45 10.25 -10.33
CA CYS A 52 -5.07 8.96 -10.00
C CYS A 52 -4.20 8.13 -9.05
N ALA A 53 -2.90 8.03 -9.35
CA ALA A 53 -1.93 7.33 -8.50
C ALA A 53 -1.86 7.94 -7.09
N SER A 54 -1.75 9.26 -6.98
CA SER A 54 -1.70 9.97 -5.70
C SER A 54 -2.98 9.80 -4.89
N VAL A 55 -4.16 9.97 -5.52
CA VAL A 55 -5.45 9.78 -4.85
C VAL A 55 -5.63 8.34 -4.40
N GLY A 56 -5.25 7.36 -5.23
CA GLY A 56 -5.29 5.94 -4.86
C GLY A 56 -4.39 5.61 -3.67
N MET A 57 -3.16 6.13 -3.66
CA MET A 57 -2.22 5.95 -2.54
C MET A 57 -2.72 6.59 -1.25
N ILE A 58 -3.21 7.84 -1.32
CA ILE A 58 -3.80 8.54 -0.16
C ILE A 58 -5.04 7.79 0.33
N GLY A 59 -5.93 7.38 -0.58
CA GLY A 59 -7.13 6.62 -0.23
C GLY A 59 -6.80 5.32 0.49
N MET A 60 -5.80 4.56 0.01
CA MET A 60 -5.36 3.34 0.67
C MET A 60 -4.76 3.62 2.06
N ALA A 61 -3.95 4.67 2.20
CA ALA A 61 -3.40 5.07 3.49
C ALA A 61 -4.49 5.47 4.50
N LEU A 62 -5.56 6.12 4.04
CA LEU A 62 -6.72 6.48 4.86
C LEU A 62 -7.61 5.27 5.19
N LEU A 63 -7.63 4.23 4.34
CA LEU A 63 -8.37 2.99 4.59
C LEU A 63 -7.63 2.03 5.54
N GLN A 64 -6.30 2.09 5.65
CA GLN A 64 -5.54 1.27 6.60
C GLN A 64 -6.03 1.34 8.05
N PRO A 65 -6.27 2.52 8.67
CA PRO A 65 -6.78 2.58 10.04
C PRO A 65 -8.19 1.98 10.16
N LEU A 66 -9.05 2.12 9.14
CA LEU A 66 -10.39 1.52 9.12
C LEU A 66 -10.32 -0.01 9.14
N TRP A 67 -9.36 -0.60 8.44
CA TRP A 67 -9.14 -2.05 8.47
C TRP A 67 -8.64 -2.55 9.84
N ARG A 68 -7.84 -1.74 10.54
CA ARG A 68 -7.37 -2.05 11.90
C ARG A 68 -8.50 -1.98 12.93
N LEU A 69 -9.51 -1.13 12.72
CA LEU A 69 -10.69 -1.05 13.58
C LEU A 69 -11.63 -2.26 13.40
N THR A 70 -11.76 -2.78 12.18
CA THR A 70 -12.54 -4.00 11.90
C THR A 70 -11.81 -5.29 12.30
N GLY A 71 -10.47 -5.26 12.36
CA GLY A 71 -9.64 -6.43 12.68
C GLY A 71 -9.28 -6.59 14.16
N SER A 72 -10.01 -5.97 15.10
CA SER A 72 -9.71 -6.05 16.53
C SER A 72 -10.16 -7.38 17.17
N GLU A 73 -9.68 -8.51 16.66
CA GLU A 73 -9.58 -9.77 17.40
C GLU A 73 -8.33 -10.52 16.95
N GLN A 74 -7.17 -10.04 17.39
CA GLN A 74 -6.11 -10.95 17.75
C GLN A 74 -5.32 -10.41 18.92
N SER A 75 -5.95 -10.53 20.10
CA SER A 75 -5.24 -10.70 21.36
C SER A 75 -4.28 -11.88 21.20
N TYR A 76 -3.02 -11.59 20.86
CA TYR A 76 -1.92 -12.50 21.13
C TYR A 76 -1.17 -12.01 22.36
N SER A 77 -1.63 -12.48 23.51
CA SER A 77 -0.86 -12.73 24.72
C SER A 77 -1.65 -13.78 25.49
N PRO A 78 -1.04 -14.79 26.16
CA PRO A 78 0.35 -14.88 26.60
C PRO A 78 1.00 -16.28 26.38
N ARG A 79 2.24 -16.33 25.89
CA ARG A 79 3.15 -17.46 26.14
C ARG A 79 4.21 -16.85 27.05
N GLN A 80 4.17 -16.97 28.39
CA GLN A 80 4.20 -18.19 29.19
C GLN A 80 5.27 -19.18 28.72
N ASP A 81 6.33 -18.68 28.06
CA ASP A 81 7.58 -19.44 27.85
C ASP A 81 8.66 -19.06 28.90
N ASP A 82 8.40 -18.06 29.76
CA ASP A 82 9.33 -17.64 30.82
C ASP A 82 9.09 -18.39 32.16
N ALA A 83 8.01 -19.17 32.27
CA ALA A 83 7.68 -19.91 33.49
C ALA A 83 8.32 -21.30 33.57
N GLU A 84 8.95 -21.79 32.49
CA GLU A 84 9.72 -23.05 32.50
C GLU A 84 11.19 -22.87 32.91
N PHE A 85 11.65 -21.63 33.13
CA PHE A 85 13.04 -21.37 33.57
C PHE A 85 13.26 -21.58 35.08
N PHE A 86 12.22 -21.91 35.85
CA PHE A 86 12.32 -22.17 37.29
C PHE A 86 11.55 -23.43 37.73
N VAL A 87 11.56 -24.48 36.91
CA VAL A 87 11.12 -25.82 37.33
C VAL A 87 12.35 -26.61 37.79
N ASP A 88 12.55 -26.62 39.11
CA ASP A 88 13.12 -27.68 39.93
C ASP A 88 14.08 -28.69 39.26
N GLU A 89 15.39 -28.47 39.37
CA GLU A 89 16.37 -29.55 39.57
C GLU A 89 17.53 -29.02 40.42
N GLU A 90 17.49 -29.27 41.73
CA GLU A 90 18.64 -29.81 42.47
C GLU A 90 18.08 -30.51 43.73
N ASP A 91 17.89 -31.82 43.56
CA ASP A 91 17.52 -32.79 44.58
C ASP A 91 18.56 -32.87 45.73
N PHE A 92 18.07 -33.26 46.90
CA PHE A 92 18.78 -33.48 48.18
C PHE A 92 19.96 -34.47 48.14
#